data_AF-A0A0Q5ZK68-F1
#
_entry.id   AF-A0A0Q5ZK68-F1
#
_cell.length_a   1.000
_cell.length_b   1.000
_cell.length_c   1.000
_cell.angle_alpha   90.00
_cell.angle_beta   90.00
_cell.angle_gamma   90.00
#
_symmetry.space_group_name_H-M   'P 1'
#
loop_
_entity.id
_entity.type
_entity.pdbx_description
1 polymer ?
#
loop_
_entity_poly.entity_id
_entity_poly.type
_entity_poly.pdbx_seq_one_letter_code
_entity_poly.pdbx_strand_id
1 'polypeptide(L)'
;MGTKPDLSRVSERPDPESWADDELLTLAEAAELFWPKGPLRTASLRTAARDGQLAIAVIAGKFMTTKRALKEMATCSMMKRRSSAGTEPLSAKTLVRHLVEATERRHERTEIA
;
A
#
# COMPACT_ATOMS: atom_id res chain seq x y z
N MET A 1 -14.87 -20.04 6.82
CA MET A 1 -15.89 -19.11 7.33
C MET A 1 -15.20 -17.76 7.51
N GLY A 2 -15.45 -16.78 6.64
CA GLY A 2 -14.87 -15.44 6.83
C GLY A 2 -15.67 -14.70 7.90
N THR A 3 -15.04 -14.34 9.01
CA THR A 3 -15.70 -13.51 10.03
C THR A 3 -16.08 -12.17 9.40
N LYS A 4 -17.36 -11.78 9.52
CA LYS A 4 -17.84 -10.47 9.06
C LYS A 4 -17.01 -9.39 9.78
N PRO A 5 -16.56 -8.34 9.08
CA PRO A 5 -15.83 -7.25 9.74
C PRO A 5 -16.71 -6.60 10.80
N ASP A 6 -16.12 -6.28 11.94
CA ASP A 6 -16.75 -5.49 12.98
C ASP A 6 -16.87 -4.03 12.51
N LEU A 7 -18.10 -3.51 12.52
CA LEU A 7 -18.46 -2.15 12.08
C LEU A 7 -19.18 -1.37 13.20
N SER A 8 -19.04 -1.80 14.45
CA SER A 8 -19.63 -1.15 15.62
C SER A 8 -19.29 0.34 15.70
N ARG A 9 -18.00 0.69 15.57
CA ARG A 9 -17.52 2.08 15.61
C ARG A 9 -18.17 3.00 14.56
N VAL A 10 -18.35 2.50 13.34
CA VAL A 10 -19.01 3.27 12.25
C VAL A 10 -20.51 3.39 12.51
N SER A 11 -21.13 2.38 13.12
CA SER A 11 -22.55 2.43 13.49
C SER A 11 -22.81 3.45 14.61
N GLU A 12 -21.91 3.54 15.59
CA GLU A 12 -21.96 4.53 16.67
C GLU A 12 -21.68 5.95 16.19
N ARG A 13 -20.75 6.08 15.23
CA ARG A 13 -20.30 7.35 14.67
C ARG A 13 -20.32 7.32 13.13
N PRO A 14 -21.51 7.49 12.52
CA PRO A 14 -21.69 7.32 11.08
C PRO A 14 -21.28 8.55 10.27
N ASP A 15 -21.09 9.71 10.90
CA ASP A 15 -20.69 10.93 10.21
C ASP A 15 -19.17 10.95 9.94
N PRO A 16 -18.71 10.96 8.67
CA PRO A 16 -17.28 11.03 8.34
C PRO A 16 -16.56 12.25 8.92
N GLU A 17 -17.26 13.36 9.17
CA GLU A 17 -16.64 14.58 9.71
C GLU A 17 -16.27 14.49 11.19
N SER A 18 -16.91 13.58 11.91
CA SER A 18 -16.62 13.34 13.33
C SER A 18 -15.39 12.44 13.59
N TRP A 19 -14.74 11.94 12.53
CA TRP A 19 -13.51 11.15 12.59
C TRP A 19 -12.29 12.04 12.34
N ALA A 20 -11.22 11.85 13.13
CA ALA A 20 -9.99 12.60 12.93
C ALA A 20 -9.26 12.14 11.66
N ASP A 21 -8.54 13.05 11.01
CA ASP A 21 -7.89 12.79 9.72
C ASP A 21 -6.84 11.67 9.78
N ASP A 22 -6.19 11.49 10.93
CA ASP A 22 -5.17 10.45 11.18
C ASP A 22 -5.67 9.27 12.01
N GLU A 23 -6.99 9.21 12.28
CA GLU A 23 -7.58 8.08 12.97
C GLU A 23 -7.52 6.83 12.08
N LEU A 24 -7.11 5.70 12.68
CA LEU A 24 -7.01 4.43 11.97
C LEU A 24 -8.39 3.83 11.69
N LEU A 25 -8.57 3.46 10.43
CA LEU A 25 -9.75 2.83 9.87
C LEU A 25 -9.35 1.52 9.20
N THR A 26 -10.08 0.45 9.46
CA THR A 26 -10.03 -0.75 8.61
C THR A 26 -10.58 -0.42 7.22
N LEU A 27 -10.20 -1.20 6.21
CA LEU A 27 -10.77 -1.04 4.86
C LEU A 27 -12.28 -1.30 4.81
N ALA A 28 -12.83 -2.05 5.77
CA ALA A 28 -14.27 -2.29 5.87
C ALA A 28 -14.98 -1.07 6.45
N GLU A 29 -14.49 -0.52 7.57
CA GLU A 29 -15.00 0.72 8.16
C GLU A 29 -14.91 1.88 7.16
N ALA A 30 -13.78 2.04 6.47
CA ALA A 30 -13.60 3.09 5.47
C ALA A 30 -14.63 3.01 4.33
N ALA A 31 -14.90 1.80 3.83
CA ALA A 31 -15.90 1.62 2.77
C ALA A 31 -17.31 1.97 3.25
N GLU A 32 -17.68 1.52 4.45
CA GLU A 32 -19.01 1.79 5.03
C GLU A 32 -19.19 3.28 5.39
N LEU A 33 -18.14 3.93 5.91
CA LEU A 33 -18.19 5.32 6.36
C LEU A 33 -18.28 6.30 5.18
N PHE A 34 -17.45 6.12 4.15
CA PHE A 34 -17.37 7.08 3.03
C PHE A 34 -18.25 6.70 1.83
N TRP A 35 -18.52 5.40 1.63
CA TRP A 35 -19.23 4.88 0.46
C TRP A 35 -20.22 3.75 0.82
N PRO A 36 -21.15 3.94 1.78
CA PRO A 36 -22.04 2.87 2.25
C PRO A 36 -22.87 2.23 1.12
N LYS A 37 -23.25 3.02 0.11
CA LYS A 37 -23.90 2.57 -1.13
C LYS A 37 -23.16 3.03 -2.37
N GLY A 38 -21.87 3.34 -2.21
CA GLY A 38 -21.06 3.96 -3.24
C GLY A 38 -20.32 2.96 -4.15
N PRO A 39 -19.52 3.48 -5.09
CA PRO A 39 -18.79 2.67 -6.06
C PRO A 39 -17.58 1.94 -5.47
N LEU A 40 -17.05 2.41 -4.33
CA LEU A 40 -15.89 1.82 -3.68
C LEU A 40 -16.32 0.87 -2.57
N ARG A 41 -15.83 -0.37 -2.65
CA ARG A 41 -16.01 -1.40 -1.63
C ARG A 41 -14.66 -1.76 -1.03
N THR A 42 -14.65 -2.53 0.06
CA THR A 42 -13.43 -3.05 0.69
C THR A 42 -12.47 -3.72 -0.30
N ALA A 43 -13.01 -4.46 -1.28
CA ALA A 43 -12.22 -5.07 -2.35
C ALA A 43 -11.54 -4.02 -3.25
N SER A 44 -12.25 -2.95 -3.62
CA SER A 44 -11.70 -1.83 -4.39
C SER A 44 -10.56 -1.13 -3.64
N LEU A 45 -10.74 -0.88 -2.34
CA LEU A 45 -9.70 -0.28 -1.50
C LEU A 45 -8.48 -1.19 -1.35
N ARG A 46 -8.68 -2.51 -1.26
CA ARG A 46 -7.57 -3.47 -1.27
C ARG A 46 -6.81 -3.45 -2.59
N THR A 47 -7.50 -3.35 -3.72
CA THR A 47 -6.86 -3.18 -5.03
C THR A 47 -6.09 -1.88 -5.10
N ALA A 48 -6.67 -0.75 -4.65
CA ALA A 48 -5.98 0.54 -4.61
C ALA A 48 -4.71 0.49 -3.74
N ALA A 49 -4.75 -0.18 -2.59
CA ALA A 49 -3.58 -0.38 -1.74
C ALA A 49 -2.50 -1.24 -2.43
N ARG A 50 -2.90 -2.34 -3.06
CA ARG A 50 -2.00 -3.21 -3.84
C ARG A 50 -1.35 -2.46 -5.01
N ASP A 51 -2.10 -1.57 -5.64
CA ASP A 51 -1.64 -0.77 -6.77
C ASP A 51 -0.84 0.47 -6.32
N GLY A 52 -0.65 0.68 -5.02
CA GLY A 52 0.10 1.80 -4.44
C GLY A 52 -0.63 3.15 -4.49
N GLN A 53 -1.94 3.14 -4.74
CA GLN A 53 -2.79 4.34 -4.84
C GLN A 53 -3.37 4.75 -3.47
N LEU A 54 -3.48 3.81 -2.53
CA LEU A 54 -3.96 4.07 -1.18
C LEU A 54 -2.84 3.80 -0.18
N ALA A 55 -2.51 4.79 0.64
CA ALA A 55 -1.61 4.59 1.76
C ALA A 55 -2.24 3.66 2.81
N ILE A 56 -1.51 2.60 3.16
CA ILE A 56 -1.94 1.60 4.13
C ILE A 56 -0.85 1.33 5.17
N ALA A 57 -1.27 1.04 6.39
CA ALA A 57 -0.45 0.44 7.43
C ALA A 57 -0.91 -0.99 7.69
N VAL A 58 0.03 -1.92 7.85
CA VAL A 58 -0.27 -3.30 8.26
C VAL A 58 0.06 -3.43 9.74
N ILE A 59 -0.98 -3.52 10.58
CA ILE A 59 -0.85 -3.59 12.04
C ILE A 59 -1.48 -4.89 12.51
N ALA A 60 -0.71 -5.74 13.18
CA ALA A 60 -1.15 -7.07 13.61
C ALA A 60 -1.81 -7.90 12.49
N GLY A 61 -1.27 -7.82 11.27
CA GLY A 61 -1.79 -8.51 10.09
C GLY A 61 -3.07 -7.92 9.49
N LYS A 62 -3.55 -6.78 10.00
CA LYS A 62 -4.73 -6.09 9.48
C LYS A 62 -4.34 -4.85 8.68
N PHE A 63 -5.03 -4.64 7.56
CA PHE A 63 -4.89 -3.44 6.75
C PHE A 63 -5.67 -2.28 7.38
N MET A 64 -4.93 -1.22 7.68
CA MET A 64 -5.43 0.03 8.20
C MET A 64 -5.12 1.16 7.23
N THR A 65 -5.97 2.17 7.21
CA THR A 65 -5.79 3.43 6.49
C THR A 65 -6.29 4.58 7.36
N THR A 66 -6.26 5.81 6.84
CA THR A 66 -6.74 7.00 7.55
C THR A 66 -7.65 7.83 6.66
N LYS A 67 -8.48 8.70 7.26
CA LYS A 67 -9.32 9.64 6.51
C LYS A 67 -8.49 10.53 5.60
N ARG A 68 -7.31 10.98 6.04
CA ARG A 68 -6.36 11.74 5.22
C ARG A 68 -5.93 10.97 3.98
N ALA A 69 -5.48 9.72 4.14
CA ALA A 69 -5.07 8.88 3.01
C ALA A 69 -6.21 8.65 1.99
N LEU A 70 -7.46 8.52 2.48
CA LEU A 70 -8.63 8.39 1.62
C LEU A 70 -8.92 9.67 0.83
N LYS A 71 -8.82 10.85 1.46
CA LYS A 71 -8.96 12.15 0.79
C LYS A 71 -7.91 12.34 -0.29
N GLU A 72 -6.65 12.02 0.01
CA GLU A 72 -5.54 12.09 -0.95
C GLU A 72 -5.78 11.15 -2.14
N MET A 73 -6.17 9.90 -1.88
CA MET A 73 -6.51 8.93 -2.94
C MET A 73 -7.70 9.39 -3.81
N ALA A 74 -8.73 9.98 -3.20
CA ALA A 74 -9.94 10.40 -3.89
C ALA A 74 -9.78 11.73 -4.65
N THR A 75 -8.66 12.43 -4.46
CA THR A 75 -8.39 13.67 -5.17
C THR A 75 -8.17 13.37 -6.66
N CYS A 76 -9.05 13.90 -7.51
CA CYS A 76 -8.92 13.76 -8.95
C CYS A 76 -7.58 14.35 -9.42
N SER A 77 -6.76 13.53 -10.06
CA SER A 77 -5.51 13.95 -10.68
C SER A 77 -5.41 13.38 -12.10
N MET A 78 -4.62 14.03 -12.96
CA MET A 78 -4.38 13.51 -14.29
C MET A 78 -3.67 12.15 -14.17
N MET A 79 -4.31 11.10 -14.68
CA MET A 79 -3.80 9.74 -14.62
C MET A 79 -2.42 9.67 -15.32
N LYS A 80 -1.34 9.53 -14.54
CA LYS A 80 -0.04 9.20 -15.11
C LYS A 80 -0.15 7.77 -15.63
N ARG A 81 -0.03 7.58 -16.95
CA ARG A 81 -0.02 6.22 -17.51
C ARG A 81 1.08 5.44 -16.79
N ARG A 82 0.72 4.31 -16.16
CA ARG A 82 1.71 3.37 -15.66
C ARG A 82 2.56 2.99 -16.87
N SER A 83 3.82 3.41 -16.89
CA SER A 83 4.81 2.75 -17.74
C SER A 83 4.77 1.29 -17.30
N SER A 84 4.40 0.41 -18.21
CA SER A 84 4.61 -1.03 -18.04
C SER A 84 6.12 -1.23 -17.97
N ALA A 85 6.72 -0.97 -16.80
CA ALA A 85 8.00 -1.52 -16.47
C ALA A 85 7.73 -3.02 -16.41
N GLY A 86 8.00 -3.69 -17.53
CA GLY A 86 8.09 -5.12 -17.56
C GLY A 86 8.98 -5.56 -16.42
N THR A 87 8.68 -6.74 -15.88
CA THR A 87 9.69 -7.54 -15.21
C THR A 87 10.79 -7.83 -16.22
N GLU A 88 11.66 -6.85 -16.49
CA GLU A 88 12.88 -7.08 -17.22
C GLU A 88 13.73 -7.94 -16.28
N PRO A 89 14.04 -9.20 -16.62
CA PRO A 89 15.03 -9.95 -15.86
C PRO A 89 16.29 -9.10 -15.84
N LEU A 90 16.92 -8.98 -14.66
CA LEU A 90 18.22 -8.31 -14.51
C LEU A 90 19.10 -8.71 -15.69
N SER A 91 19.39 -7.74 -16.58
CA SER A 91 20.22 -8.00 -17.75
C SER A 91 21.48 -8.72 -17.29
N ALA A 92 21.90 -9.76 -18.01
CA ALA A 92 23.10 -10.52 -17.68
C ALA A 92 24.31 -9.60 -17.43
N LYS A 93 24.36 -8.44 -18.09
CA LYS A 93 25.38 -7.39 -17.87
C LYS A 93 25.38 -6.82 -16.44
N THR A 94 24.21 -6.63 -15.84
CA THR A 94 24.06 -6.13 -14.46
C THR A 94 24.49 -7.18 -13.45
N LEU A 95 24.15 -8.46 -13.67
CA LEU A 95 24.62 -9.57 -12.83
C LEU A 95 26.13 -9.75 -12.92
N VAL A 96 26.70 -9.70 -14.13
CA VAL A 96 28.16 -9.80 -14.34
C VAL A 96 28.87 -8.64 -13.64
N ARG A 97 28.37 -7.40 -13.74
CA ARG A 97 28.96 -6.25 -13.04
C ARG A 97 29.02 -6.46 -11.53
N HIS A 98 27.92 -6.89 -10.91
CA HIS A 98 27.89 -7.12 -9.47
C HIS A 98 28.79 -8.28 -9.04
N LEU A 99 28.91 -9.32 -9.87
CA LEU A 99 29.79 -10.44 -9.57
C LEU A 99 31.27 -10.01 -9.63
N VAL A 100 31.65 -9.20 -10.62
CA VAL A 100 33.01 -8.63 -10.74
C VAL A 100 33.34 -7.75 -9.53
N GLU A 101 32.46 -6.81 -9.17
CA GLU A 101 32.64 -5.96 -7.99
C GLU A 101 32.75 -6.77 -6.68
N ALA A 102 32.01 -7.88 -6.55
CA ALA A 102 32.07 -8.74 -5.38
C ALA A 102 33.37 -9.55 -5.31
N THR A 103 33.94 -9.93 -6.46
CA THR A 103 35.22 -10.64 -6.53
C THR A 103 36.42 -9.73 -6.23
N GLU A 104 36.36 -8.46 -6.65
CA GLU A 104 37.42 -7.47 -6.39
C GLU A 104 37.57 -7.18 -4.89
N ARG A 105 36.45 -7.01 -4.17
CA ARG A 105 36.46 -6.84 -2.70
C ARG A 105 37.01 -8.04 -1.94
N ARG A 106 37.01 -9.23 -2.56
CA ARG A 106 37.50 -10.47 -1.93
C ARG A 106 39.02 -10.60 -2.07
N HIS A 107 39.60 -10.05 -3.14
CA HIS A 107 41.05 -10.03 -3.34
C HIS A 107 41.77 -9.01 -2.45
N GLU A 108 41.15 -7.87 -2.16
CA GLU A 108 41.74 -6.84 -1.30
C GLU A 108 41.81 -7.25 0.19
N ARG A 109 41.04 -8.27 0.59
CA ARG A 109 41.01 -8.77 1.97
C ARG A 109 42.03 -9.88 2.25
N THR A 110 42.79 -10.34 1.25
CA THR A 110 43.77 -11.43 1.39
C THR A 110 45.22 -10.99 1.43
N GLU A 111 45.54 -9.70 1.29
CA GLU A 111 46.93 -9.19 1.31
C GLU A 111 47.38 -8.57 2.64
N ILE A 112 46.60 -8.72 3.73
CA ILE A 112 47.04 -8.34 5.09
C ILE A 112 47.00 -9.58 6.00
N ALA A 113 48.01 -10.44 5.87
CA ALA A 113 48.46 -11.39 6.89
C ALA A 113 49.88 -11.88 6.55
#